data_AF-A0A973G0W6-F1
#
_entry.id   AF-A0A973G0W6-F1
#
_cell.length_a   1.000
_cell.length_b   1.000
_cell.length_c   1.000
_cell.angle_alpha   90.00
_cell.angle_beta   90.00
_cell.angle_gamma   90.00
#
_symmetry.space_group_name_H-M   'P 1'
#
loop_
_entity.id
_entity.type
_entity.pdbx_description
1 polymer ?
#
loop_
_entity_poly.entity_id
_entity_poly.type
_entity_poly.pdbx_seq_one_letter_code
_entity_poly.pdbx_strand_id
1 'polypeptide(L)'
;MSNPSKDKYFLWQFSPEDEAKIRYQEFGPDNSGKPPLLFIHGYGAMIEHWESNIPEFAGEYKIYAMDLIGFGKSQKPNVRYRLELFAAQIEAIMKLKGLDSVIIIGHSMGAASGIYFAHHQPEKVRALVLTNPSGLFGDTMEGMTSVFFGLVGSPVIGEVLFSAFANPVGVSQSLLPTYYNQSKVDLRLVNQFTQPL
;
A
#
# COMPACT_ATOMS: atom_id res chain seq x y z
N MET A 1 -24.63 2.88 -12.19
CA MET A 1 -24.87 4.04 -11.29
C MET A 1 -23.52 4.47 -10.76
N SER A 2 -23.10 5.71 -11.05
CA SER A 2 -21.78 6.25 -10.71
C SER A 2 -21.62 6.30 -9.19
N ASN A 3 -20.75 5.46 -8.65
CA ASN A 3 -20.36 5.53 -7.25
C ASN A 3 -19.63 6.86 -7.05
N PRO A 4 -20.07 7.76 -6.14
CA PRO A 4 -19.25 8.92 -5.78
C PRO A 4 -17.85 8.41 -5.42
N SER A 5 -16.82 9.12 -5.88
CA SER A 5 -15.43 8.70 -5.72
C SER A 5 -15.18 8.28 -4.26
N LYS A 6 -14.95 6.97 -4.04
CA LYS A 6 -14.54 6.43 -2.73
C LYS A 6 -13.24 7.07 -2.26
N ASP A 7 -12.43 7.58 -3.19
CA ASP A 7 -11.16 8.23 -2.91
C ASP A 7 -11.39 9.52 -2.12
N LYS A 8 -10.89 9.51 -0.89
CA LYS A 8 -10.70 10.69 -0.06
C LYS A 8 -9.22 11.03 -0.05
N TYR A 9 -8.91 12.30 0.25
CA TYR A 9 -7.54 12.77 0.34
C TYR A 9 -7.34 13.61 1.60
N PHE A 10 -6.14 13.55 2.15
CA PHE A 10 -5.67 14.50 3.16
C PHE A 10 -4.29 15.01 2.78
N LEU A 11 -3.99 16.24 3.20
CA LEU A 11 -2.63 16.77 3.12
C LEU A 11 -1.89 16.34 4.36
N TRP A 12 -0.76 15.68 4.17
CA TRP A 12 0.10 15.20 5.23
C TRP A 12 1.42 15.96 5.20
N GLN A 13 1.64 16.82 6.20
CA GLN A 13 2.93 17.43 6.46
C GLN A 13 3.83 16.40 7.16
N PHE A 14 4.78 15.80 6.41
CA PHE A 14 5.65 14.72 6.90
C PHE A 14 7.05 15.21 7.27
N SER A 15 7.37 16.46 6.93
CA SER A 15 8.53 17.21 7.41
C SER A 15 8.12 18.68 7.62
N PRO A 16 8.93 19.52 8.29
CA PRO A 16 8.63 20.95 8.41
C PRO A 16 8.41 21.65 7.06
N GLU A 17 9.13 21.22 6.02
CA GLU A 17 9.14 21.87 4.70
C GLU A 17 8.33 21.10 3.64
N ASP A 18 7.94 19.86 3.91
CA ASP A 18 7.32 18.98 2.92
C ASP A 18 5.92 18.52 3.32
N GLU A 19 5.00 18.62 2.35
CA GLU A 19 3.66 18.05 2.42
C GLU A 19 3.40 17.10 1.25
N ALA A 20 2.54 16.10 1.48
CA ALA A 20 2.07 15.19 0.45
C ALA A 20 0.55 15.03 0.50
N LYS A 21 -0.10 15.05 -0.67
CA LYS A 21 -1.50 14.66 -0.83
C LYS A 21 -1.61 13.13 -0.81
N ILE A 22 -2.24 12.59 0.22
CA ILE A 22 -2.37 11.15 0.45
C ILE A 22 -3.79 10.68 0.16
N ARG A 23 -3.92 9.65 -0.67
CA ARG A 23 -5.20 8.98 -0.92
C ARG A 23 -5.52 7.99 0.19
N TYR A 24 -6.78 7.97 0.61
CA TYR A 24 -7.34 6.90 1.42
C TYR A 24 -8.81 6.63 1.06
N GLN A 25 -9.32 5.49 1.51
CA GLN A 25 -10.73 5.11 1.40
C GLN A 25 -11.22 4.62 2.76
N GLU A 26 -12.53 4.76 2.98
CA GLU A 26 -13.20 4.32 4.20
C GLU A 26 -14.34 3.36 3.85
N PHE A 27 -14.52 2.33 4.68
CA PHE A 27 -15.59 1.36 4.51
C PHE A 27 -16.18 0.95 5.86
N GLY A 28 -17.38 0.39 5.80
CA GLY A 28 -18.11 -0.11 6.95
C GLY A 28 -18.67 0.98 7.87
N PRO A 29 -19.36 0.57 8.94
CA PRO A 29 -20.10 1.46 9.82
C PRO A 29 -19.15 2.36 10.64
N ASP A 30 -19.55 3.61 10.88
CA ASP A 30 -18.76 4.57 11.68
C ASP A 30 -18.55 4.13 13.13
N ASN A 31 -19.53 3.42 13.70
CA ASN A 31 -19.40 2.80 15.02
C ASN A 31 -19.65 1.29 14.91
N SER A 32 -18.57 0.54 14.73
CA SER A 32 -18.62 -0.92 14.69
C SER A 32 -18.58 -1.57 16.09
N GLY A 33 -18.23 -0.81 17.14
CA GLY A 33 -17.91 -1.36 18.47
C GLY A 33 -16.65 -2.26 18.49
N LYS A 34 -15.91 -2.34 17.38
CA LYS A 34 -14.68 -3.13 17.21
C LYS A 34 -13.50 -2.21 16.90
N PRO A 35 -12.25 -2.63 17.18
CA PRO A 35 -11.08 -1.91 16.70
C PRO A 35 -11.10 -1.78 15.16
N PRO A 36 -10.81 -0.58 14.61
CA PRO A 36 -10.79 -0.36 13.18
C PRO A 36 -9.67 -1.16 12.50
N LEU A 37 -9.90 -1.56 11.25
CA LEU A 37 -8.93 -2.24 10.40
C LEU A 37 -8.20 -1.21 9.52
N LEU A 38 -6.88 -1.25 9.49
CA LEU A 38 -6.05 -0.42 8.62
C LEU A 38 -5.33 -1.30 7.59
N PHE A 39 -5.73 -1.21 6.32
CA PHE A 39 -5.14 -1.95 5.21
C PHE A 39 -4.00 -1.16 4.57
N ILE A 40 -2.84 -1.80 4.44
CA ILE A 40 -1.59 -1.21 3.92
C ILE A 40 -1.03 -2.11 2.82
N HIS A 41 -0.96 -1.57 1.60
CA HIS A 41 -0.45 -2.31 0.45
C HIS A 41 1.09 -2.39 0.43
N GLY A 42 1.63 -3.23 -0.45
CA GLY A 42 3.07 -3.41 -0.65
C GLY A 42 3.67 -2.49 -1.72
N TYR A 43 4.96 -2.67 -2.03
CA TYR A 43 5.64 -1.93 -3.09
C TYR A 43 4.96 -2.14 -4.45
N GLY A 44 4.77 -1.06 -5.22
CA GLY A 44 4.16 -1.10 -6.56
C GLY A 44 2.65 -1.35 -6.57
N ALA A 45 2.01 -1.45 -5.41
CA ALA A 45 0.58 -1.69 -5.26
C ALA A 45 -0.19 -0.41 -4.88
N MET A 46 -1.48 -0.56 -4.61
CA MET A 46 -2.44 0.50 -4.26
C MET A 46 -3.67 -0.09 -3.57
N ILE A 47 -4.56 0.75 -3.04
CA ILE A 47 -5.79 0.32 -2.31
C ILE A 47 -6.60 -0.74 -3.08
N GLU A 48 -6.70 -0.63 -4.41
CA GLU A 48 -7.47 -1.53 -5.27
C GLU A 48 -7.03 -3.00 -5.14
N HIS A 49 -5.80 -3.29 -4.70
CA HIS A 49 -5.34 -4.65 -4.45
C HIS A 49 -6.08 -5.36 -3.30
N TRP A 50 -6.82 -4.61 -2.49
CA TRP A 50 -7.65 -5.13 -1.41
C TRP A 50 -9.13 -5.25 -1.78
N GLU A 51 -9.50 -5.05 -3.06
CA GLU A 51 -10.91 -4.99 -3.50
C GLU A 51 -11.70 -6.29 -3.23
N SER A 52 -11.00 -7.44 -3.19
CA SER A 52 -11.59 -8.74 -2.89
C SER A 52 -11.56 -9.09 -1.40
N ASN A 53 -10.88 -8.29 -0.57
CA ASN A 53 -10.71 -8.54 0.87
C ASN A 53 -11.58 -7.61 1.72
N ILE A 54 -11.57 -6.30 1.43
CA ILE A 54 -12.30 -5.29 2.20
C ILE A 54 -13.80 -5.60 2.35
N PRO A 55 -14.52 -6.03 1.29
CA PRO A 55 -15.96 -6.32 1.41
C PRO A 55 -16.29 -7.38 2.45
N GLU A 56 -15.42 -8.36 2.67
CA GLU A 56 -15.62 -9.46 3.63
C GLU A 56 -15.62 -8.97 5.10
N PHE A 57 -15.03 -7.81 5.37
CA PHE A 57 -14.96 -7.23 6.72
C PHE A 57 -15.87 -6.00 6.88
N ALA A 58 -16.26 -5.35 5.77
CA ALA A 58 -16.93 -4.05 5.79
C ALA A 58 -18.34 -4.08 6.42
N GLY A 59 -18.96 -5.26 6.56
CA GLY A 59 -20.23 -5.40 7.28
C GLY A 59 -20.10 -5.27 8.80
N GLU A 60 -18.90 -5.51 9.35
CA GLU A 60 -18.70 -5.67 10.79
C GLU A 60 -17.62 -4.75 11.38
N TYR A 61 -16.71 -4.24 10.54
CA TYR A 61 -15.58 -3.42 10.97
C TYR A 61 -15.60 -2.06 10.29
N LYS A 62 -15.17 -1.02 11.01
CA LYS A 62 -14.71 0.20 10.36
C LYS A 62 -13.37 -0.07 9.70
N ILE A 63 -13.23 0.28 8.43
CA ILE A 63 -12.02 0.01 7.64
C ILE A 63 -11.48 1.31 7.07
N TYR A 64 -10.16 1.46 7.15
CA TYR A 64 -9.38 2.46 6.44
C TYR A 64 -8.38 1.75 5.54
N ALA A 65 -8.26 2.19 4.30
CA ALA A 65 -7.20 1.75 3.38
C ALA A 65 -6.53 2.98 2.81
N MET A 66 -5.19 3.00 2.75
CA MET A 66 -4.45 4.15 2.22
C MET A 66 -3.46 3.72 1.14
N ASP A 67 -3.21 4.63 0.21
CA ASP A 67 -2.05 4.52 -0.65
C ASP A 67 -0.83 5.09 0.07
N LEU A 68 0.21 4.28 0.19
CA LEU A 68 1.50 4.75 0.69
C LEU A 68 2.03 5.88 -0.20
N ILE A 69 2.69 6.86 0.43
CA ILE A 69 3.39 7.94 -0.29
C ILE A 69 4.33 7.33 -1.33
N GLY A 70 4.33 7.87 -2.55
CA GLY A 70 5.07 7.28 -3.69
C GLY A 70 4.30 6.25 -4.51
N PHE A 71 3.10 5.82 -4.09
CA PHE A 71 2.35 4.75 -4.73
C PHE A 71 0.89 5.10 -4.98
N GLY A 72 0.24 4.32 -5.84
CA GLY A 72 -1.16 4.53 -6.23
C GLY A 72 -1.41 5.98 -6.66
N LYS A 73 -2.52 6.55 -6.22
CA LYS A 73 -2.89 7.95 -6.47
C LYS A 73 -2.43 8.91 -5.36
N SER A 74 -1.62 8.44 -4.40
CA SER A 74 -0.92 9.33 -3.48
C SER A 74 0.19 10.08 -4.23
N GLN A 75 0.55 11.25 -3.71
CA GLN A 75 1.65 12.05 -4.25
C GLN A 75 2.97 11.26 -4.19
N LYS A 76 3.82 11.49 -5.19
CA LYS A 76 5.11 10.78 -5.39
C LYS A 76 6.29 11.75 -5.32
N PRO A 77 6.54 12.41 -4.16
CA PRO A 77 7.61 13.40 -4.06
C PRO A 77 8.99 12.74 -4.15
N ASN A 78 10.01 13.51 -4.48
CA ASN A 78 11.39 13.04 -4.48
C ASN A 78 11.95 13.03 -3.05
N VAL A 79 11.61 11.99 -2.29
CA VAL A 79 12.01 11.81 -0.88
C VAL A 79 12.64 10.44 -0.67
N ARG A 80 13.27 10.26 0.47
CA ARG A 80 13.82 8.96 0.83
C ARG A 80 12.73 8.04 1.39
N TYR A 81 12.30 7.09 0.57
CA TYR A 81 11.34 6.06 0.97
C TYR A 81 11.98 5.03 1.91
N ARG A 82 11.58 5.05 3.18
CA ARG A 82 12.00 4.08 4.20
C ARG A 82 10.82 3.67 5.10
N LEU A 83 11.01 2.61 5.88
CA LEU A 83 9.99 2.13 6.82
C LEU A 83 9.56 3.20 7.83
N GLU A 84 10.47 4.07 8.25
CA GLU A 84 10.18 5.23 9.11
C GLU A 84 9.10 6.13 8.51
N LEU A 85 9.23 6.45 7.23
CA LEU A 85 8.29 7.32 6.51
C LEU A 85 6.91 6.64 6.42
N PHE A 86 6.87 5.36 6.05
CA PHE A 86 5.61 4.63 5.94
C PHE A 86 4.94 4.43 7.32
N ALA A 87 5.71 4.20 8.39
CA ALA A 87 5.19 4.13 9.75
C ALA A 87 4.67 5.49 10.24
N ALA A 88 5.34 6.59 9.90
CA ALA A 88 4.83 7.93 10.17
C ALA A 88 3.51 8.22 9.43
N GLN A 89 3.34 7.67 8.23
CA GLN A 89 2.08 7.77 7.47
C GLN A 89 0.94 6.99 8.14
N ILE A 90 1.23 5.82 8.72
CA ILE A 90 0.28 5.06 9.56
C ILE A 90 -0.20 5.91 10.72
N GLU A 91 0.73 6.56 11.43
CA GLU A 91 0.36 7.46 12.53
C GLU A 91 -0.47 8.65 12.04
N ALA A 92 -0.15 9.20 10.87
CA ALA A 92 -0.86 10.33 10.30
C ALA A 92 -2.32 10.02 10.01
N ILE A 93 -2.62 8.86 9.41
CA ILE A 93 -4.02 8.46 9.17
C ILE A 93 -4.76 8.15 10.47
N MET A 94 -4.09 7.58 11.47
CA MET A 94 -4.67 7.38 12.80
C MET A 94 -5.04 8.70 13.46
N LYS A 95 -4.13 9.69 13.44
CA LYS A 95 -4.38 11.05 13.96
C LYS A 95 -5.52 11.74 13.23
N LEU A 96 -5.51 11.70 11.90
CA LEU A 96 -6.57 12.27 11.06
C LEU A 96 -7.95 11.72 11.44
N LYS A 97 -8.02 10.44 11.79
CA LYS A 97 -9.27 9.75 12.08
C LYS A 97 -9.60 9.64 13.57
N GLY A 98 -8.76 10.19 14.44
CA GLY A 98 -8.95 10.13 15.90
C GLY A 98 -8.93 8.69 16.43
N LEU A 99 -8.05 7.85 15.90
CA LEU A 99 -7.95 6.43 16.29
C LEU A 99 -6.88 6.25 17.36
N ASP A 100 -7.29 5.78 18.53
CA ASP A 100 -6.35 5.46 19.62
C ASP A 100 -5.55 4.19 19.32
N SER A 101 -6.18 3.21 18.66
CA SER A 101 -5.53 1.96 18.28
C SER A 101 -6.20 1.30 17.08
N VAL A 102 -5.46 0.50 16.32
CA VAL A 102 -5.93 -0.17 15.10
C VAL A 102 -5.49 -1.64 15.05
N ILE A 103 -6.14 -2.44 14.21
CA ILE A 103 -5.59 -3.70 13.70
C ILE A 103 -4.98 -3.41 12.33
N ILE A 104 -3.70 -3.73 12.13
CA ILE A 104 -3.01 -3.47 10.86
C ILE A 104 -3.02 -4.73 10.01
N ILE A 105 -3.49 -4.60 8.77
CA ILE A 105 -3.42 -5.63 7.74
C ILE A 105 -2.42 -5.15 6.68
N GLY A 106 -1.25 -5.78 6.64
CA GLY A 106 -0.15 -5.36 5.76
C GLY A 106 0.21 -6.42 4.73
N HIS A 107 0.50 -5.98 3.51
CA HIS A 107 1.11 -6.82 2.47
C HIS A 107 2.56 -6.42 2.20
N SER A 108 3.49 -7.37 2.20
CA SER A 108 4.90 -7.14 1.86
C SER A 108 5.51 -5.94 2.63
N MET A 109 5.92 -4.87 1.93
CA MET A 109 6.40 -3.61 2.51
C MET A 109 5.39 -2.97 3.48
N GLY A 110 4.09 -3.10 3.24
CA GLY A 110 3.05 -2.63 4.15
C GLY A 110 3.02 -3.42 5.47
N ALA A 111 3.31 -4.72 5.41
CA ALA A 111 3.51 -5.53 6.62
C ALA A 111 4.79 -5.14 7.37
N ALA A 112 5.91 -4.92 6.66
CA ALA A 112 7.14 -4.42 7.30
C ALA A 112 6.92 -3.05 7.97
N SER A 113 6.17 -2.17 7.34
CA SER A 113 5.80 -0.86 7.89
C SER A 113 4.93 -0.99 9.14
N GLY A 114 3.97 -1.93 9.13
CA GLY A 114 3.14 -2.26 10.30
C GLY A 114 3.94 -2.84 11.45
N ILE A 115 4.90 -3.74 11.18
CA ILE A 115 5.83 -4.29 12.19
C ILE A 115 6.68 -3.17 12.77
N TYR A 116 7.28 -2.32 11.92
CA TYR A 116 8.09 -1.19 12.35
C TYR A 116 7.29 -0.25 13.25
N PHE A 117 6.05 0.08 12.86
CA PHE A 117 5.15 0.92 13.66
C PHE A 117 4.80 0.28 15.00
N ALA A 118 4.41 -1.00 15.01
CA ALA A 118 4.08 -1.74 16.23
C ALA A 118 5.27 -1.88 17.19
N HIS A 119 6.50 -1.95 16.67
CA HIS A 119 7.70 -1.99 17.50
C HIS A 119 7.91 -0.68 18.27
N HIS A 120 7.58 0.47 17.67
CA HIS A 120 7.79 1.79 18.26
C HIS A 120 6.58 2.32 19.03
N GLN A 121 5.35 1.92 18.66
CA GLN A 121 4.10 2.37 19.25
C GLN A 121 3.16 1.16 19.54
N PRO A 122 3.61 0.18 20.35
CA PRO A 122 2.87 -1.07 20.57
C PRO A 122 1.47 -0.85 21.17
N GLU A 123 1.28 0.20 21.97
CA GLU A 123 -0.01 0.55 22.58
C GLU A 123 -1.08 0.94 21.56
N LYS A 124 -0.67 1.37 20.35
CA LYS A 124 -1.56 1.78 19.27
C LYS A 124 -1.91 0.63 18.32
N VAL A 125 -1.34 -0.56 18.51
CA VAL A 125 -1.56 -1.72 17.64
C VAL A 125 -2.20 -2.86 18.41
N ARG A 126 -3.47 -3.15 18.11
CA ARG A 126 -4.22 -4.24 18.74
C ARG A 126 -3.83 -5.61 18.20
N ALA A 127 -3.53 -5.69 16.91
CA ALA A 127 -3.06 -6.89 16.24
C ALA A 127 -2.38 -6.55 14.90
N LEU A 128 -1.54 -7.47 14.42
CA LEU A 128 -0.93 -7.45 13.10
C LEU A 128 -1.39 -8.66 12.30
N VAL A 129 -1.88 -8.43 11.09
CA VAL A 129 -2.17 -9.47 10.09
C VAL A 129 -1.17 -9.28 8.94
N LEU A 130 -0.23 -10.21 8.81
CA LEU A 130 0.89 -10.11 7.89
C LEU A 130 0.65 -11.01 6.68
N THR A 131 0.59 -10.42 5.49
CA THR A 131 0.41 -11.16 4.23
C THR A 131 1.71 -11.06 3.44
N ASN A 132 2.40 -12.19 3.27
CA ASN A 132 3.72 -12.27 2.60
C ASN A 132 4.66 -11.12 3.01
N PRO A 133 4.95 -10.95 4.31
CA PRO A 133 5.70 -9.78 4.80
C PRO A 133 7.08 -9.70 4.15
N SER A 134 7.47 -8.52 3.69
CA SER A 134 8.90 -8.28 3.48
C SER A 134 9.53 -8.25 4.87
N GLY A 135 10.72 -8.83 5.04
CA GLY A 135 11.46 -8.67 6.28
C GLY A 135 11.71 -7.18 6.59
N LEU A 136 12.19 -6.90 7.79
CA LEU A 136 12.90 -5.64 8.01
C LEU A 136 14.10 -5.69 7.07
N PHE A 137 14.18 -4.78 6.09
CA PHE A 137 15.32 -4.66 5.20
C PHE A 137 16.55 -4.27 6.04
N GLY A 138 17.16 -5.26 6.71
CA GLY A 138 18.50 -5.14 7.27
C GLY A 138 19.51 -5.07 6.12
N ASP A 139 20.75 -4.74 6.46
CA ASP A 139 21.88 -4.48 5.55
C ASP A 139 22.31 -5.65 4.64
N THR A 140 21.47 -6.67 4.46
CA THR A 140 21.72 -7.88 3.67
C THR A 140 20.70 -8.01 2.56
N MET A 141 20.64 -7.03 1.65
CA MET A 141 20.11 -7.30 0.33
C MET A 141 21.18 -8.08 -0.43
N GLU A 142 20.94 -9.37 -0.69
CA GLU A 142 21.87 -10.23 -1.44
C GLU A 142 22.32 -9.53 -2.73
N GLY A 143 23.57 -9.74 -3.15
CA GLY A 143 24.21 -8.96 -4.21
C GLY A 143 23.41 -8.92 -5.52
N MET A 144 22.77 -10.02 -5.91
CA MET A 144 21.91 -10.09 -7.11
C MET A 144 20.64 -9.24 -6.97
N THR A 145 20.04 -9.24 -5.79
CA THR A 145 18.85 -8.43 -5.46
C THR A 145 19.21 -6.94 -5.43
N SER A 146 20.36 -6.59 -4.86
CA SER A 146 20.88 -5.22 -4.84
C SER A 146 21.14 -4.69 -6.25
N VAL A 147 21.80 -5.47 -7.11
CA VAL A 147 22.03 -5.12 -8.52
C VAL A 147 20.71 -4.95 -9.27
N PHE A 148 19.74 -5.86 -9.07
CA PHE A 148 18.43 -5.77 -9.71
C PHE A 148 17.69 -4.48 -9.31
N PHE A 149 17.57 -4.18 -8.02
CA PHE A 149 16.94 -2.94 -7.56
C PHE A 149 17.71 -1.69 -7.99
N GLY A 150 19.04 -1.76 -8.09
CA GLY A 150 19.86 -0.70 -8.65
C GLY A 150 19.55 -0.43 -10.14
N LEU A 151 19.31 -1.48 -10.94
CA LEU A 151 18.91 -1.34 -12.34
C LEU A 151 17.49 -0.79 -12.49
N VAL A 152 16.54 -1.23 -11.65
CA VAL A 152 15.17 -0.70 -11.63
C VAL A 152 15.15 0.77 -11.19
N GLY A 153 16.00 1.16 -10.25
CA GLY A 153 16.13 2.54 -9.79
C GLY A 153 16.91 3.48 -10.72
N SER A 154 17.48 2.97 -11.81
CA SER A 154 18.23 3.78 -12.78
C SER A 154 17.26 4.58 -13.67
N PRO A 155 17.49 5.89 -13.89
CA PRO A 155 16.56 6.74 -14.66
C PRO A 155 16.28 6.22 -16.07
N VAL A 156 17.31 5.75 -16.79
CA VAL A 156 17.15 5.30 -18.18
C VAL A 156 16.79 3.81 -18.26
N ILE A 157 17.50 2.98 -17.49
CA ILE A 157 17.31 1.52 -17.55
C ILE A 157 15.97 1.14 -16.89
N GLY A 158 15.64 1.78 -15.77
CA GLY A 158 14.37 1.60 -15.07
C GLY A 158 13.17 1.98 -15.92
N GLU A 159 13.22 3.13 -16.63
CA GLU A 159 12.15 3.54 -17.54
C GLU A 159 11.93 2.55 -18.68
N VAL A 160 13.00 2.03 -19.29
CA VAL A 160 12.91 1.04 -20.37
C VAL A 160 12.34 -0.28 -19.85
N LEU A 161 12.84 -0.79 -18.71
CA LEU A 161 12.34 -2.02 -18.08
C LEU A 161 10.87 -1.87 -17.67
N PHE A 162 10.51 -0.73 -17.07
CA PHE A 162 9.14 -0.43 -16.69
C PHE A 162 8.23 -0.37 -17.90
N SER A 163 8.63 0.31 -18.98
CA SER A 163 7.82 0.41 -20.21
C SER A 163 7.62 -0.94 -20.91
N ALA A 164 8.64 -1.81 -20.90
CA ALA A 164 8.54 -3.16 -21.43
C ALA A 164 7.58 -4.05 -20.59
N PHE A 165 7.44 -3.77 -19.30
CA PHE A 165 6.54 -4.49 -18.40
C PHE A 165 5.11 -3.90 -18.38
N ALA A 166 4.98 -2.58 -18.29
CA ALA A 166 3.76 -1.81 -18.03
C ALA A 166 2.83 -1.69 -19.26
N ASN A 167 2.64 -2.80 -19.97
CA ASN A 167 1.67 -2.96 -21.04
C ASN A 167 0.80 -4.20 -20.77
N PRO A 168 -0.40 -4.31 -21.40
CA PRO A 168 -1.34 -5.39 -21.07
C PRO A 168 -0.77 -6.79 -21.24
N VAL A 169 0.13 -7.00 -22.21
CA VAL A 169 0.75 -8.31 -22.45
C VAL A 169 1.75 -8.63 -21.35
N GLY A 170 2.68 -7.72 -21.05
CA GLY A 170 3.69 -7.91 -20.00
C GLY A 170 3.08 -8.13 -18.63
N VAL A 171 2.08 -7.31 -18.26
CA VAL A 171 1.32 -7.46 -17.02
C VAL A 171 0.59 -8.81 -16.98
N SER A 172 -0.13 -9.20 -18.04
CA SER A 172 -0.85 -10.49 -18.06
C SER A 172 0.08 -11.68 -17.91
N GLN A 173 1.22 -11.67 -18.60
CA GLN A 173 2.24 -12.73 -18.52
C GLN A 173 2.85 -12.83 -17.12
N SER A 174 2.92 -11.74 -16.36
CA SER A 174 3.38 -11.75 -14.96
C SER A 174 2.28 -12.20 -13.99
N LEU A 175 1.03 -11.81 -14.21
CA LEU A 175 -0.10 -12.14 -13.33
C LEU A 175 -0.54 -13.60 -13.46
N LEU A 176 -0.64 -14.15 -14.67
CA LEU A 176 -1.12 -15.51 -14.93
C LEU A 176 -0.41 -16.60 -14.10
N PRO A 177 0.93 -16.66 -14.00
CA PRO A 177 1.61 -17.66 -13.17
C PRO A 177 1.50 -17.38 -11.67
N THR A 178 1.18 -16.14 -11.27
CA THR A 178 1.06 -15.73 -9.87
C THR A 178 -0.30 -16.11 -9.28
N TYR A 179 -1.34 -16.19 -10.11
CA TYR A 179 -2.70 -16.51 -9.69
C TYR A 179 -3.00 -18.00 -9.82
N TYR A 180 -3.32 -18.66 -8.69
CA TYR A 180 -3.82 -20.04 -8.71
C TYR A 180 -5.07 -20.18 -9.58
N ASN A 181 -6.05 -19.28 -9.39
CA ASN A 181 -7.20 -19.19 -10.28
C ASN A 181 -6.95 -18.14 -11.37
N GLN A 182 -6.48 -18.59 -12.53
CA GLN A 182 -6.18 -17.74 -13.66
C GLN A 182 -7.40 -16.99 -14.22
N SER A 183 -8.64 -17.45 -13.96
CA SER A 183 -9.85 -16.75 -14.38
C SER A 183 -10.04 -15.40 -13.67
N LYS A 184 -9.25 -15.12 -12.62
CA LYS A 184 -9.21 -13.84 -11.92
C LYS A 184 -8.28 -12.83 -12.60
N VAL A 185 -7.44 -13.26 -13.53
CA VAL A 185 -6.62 -12.37 -14.36
C VAL A 185 -7.46 -11.89 -15.53
N ASP A 186 -8.35 -10.95 -15.24
CA ASP A 186 -9.22 -10.31 -16.23
C ASP A 186 -8.63 -8.98 -16.74
N LEU A 187 -9.26 -8.42 -17.77
CA LEU A 187 -8.85 -7.12 -18.32
C LEU A 187 -8.94 -5.99 -17.30
N ARG A 188 -9.82 -6.08 -16.30
CA ARG A 188 -9.93 -5.06 -15.26
C ARG A 188 -8.66 -5.07 -14.41
N LEU A 189 -8.23 -6.24 -13.92
CA LEU A 189 -7.01 -6.39 -13.14
C LEU A 189 -5.79 -5.98 -13.95
N VAL A 190 -5.67 -6.42 -15.21
CA VAL A 190 -4.55 -6.03 -16.07
C VAL A 190 -4.50 -4.51 -16.25
N ASN A 191 -5.64 -3.87 -16.51
CA ASN A 191 -5.71 -2.43 -16.70
C ASN A 191 -5.36 -1.63 -15.44
N GLN A 192 -5.52 -2.20 -14.23
CA GLN A 192 -5.08 -1.53 -12.99
C GLN A 192 -3.57 -1.30 -12.95
N PHE A 193 -2.77 -2.15 -13.61
CA PHE A 193 -1.30 -2.02 -13.65
C PHE A 193 -0.78 -1.26 -14.86
N THR A 194 -1.60 -1.04 -15.90
CA THR A 194 -1.15 -0.40 -17.15
C THR A 194 -1.62 1.05 -17.28
N GLN A 195 -2.48 1.53 -16.39
CA GLN A 195 -2.91 2.94 -16.38
C GLN A 195 -1.92 3.82 -15.60
N PRO A 196 -1.68 5.06 -16.05
CA PRO A 196 -0.90 6.01 -15.28
C PRO A 196 -1.59 6.31 -13.94
N LEU A 197 -0.78 6.35 -12.88
CA LEU A 197 -1.20 6.60 -11.49
C LEU A 197 -0.81 7.99 -11.01
#